data_AF-A0AAU5YQR2-F1
#
_entry.id   AF-A0AAU5YQR2-F1
#
_cell.length_a   1.000
_cell.length_b   1.000
_cell.length_c   1.000
_cell.angle_alpha   90.00
_cell.angle_beta   90.00
_cell.angle_gamma   90.00
#
_symmetry.space_group_name_H-M   'P 1'
#
loop_
_entity.id
_entity.type
_entity.pdbx_description
1 polymer ?
#
loop_
_entity_poly.entity_id
_entity_poly.type
_entity_poly.pdbx_seq_one_letter_code
_entity_poly.pdbx_strand_id
1 'polypeptide(L)'
;MTGLRVIPTWRHGQERLYVCLTDGRNIAWYDRETGRVNLLGEARREDVLEALAPFLTGPVTVGPPPVPTPAELARLTLHPDDDLAPNRPGEALLVALDRDPGPAHRLRTDPRRHALAAEQTVGAALDHLDGAGWRTLHSLPLPGGDRVHHLTIGPAGLFAIHTLYTRKQRVRIADPMVTVGRRPPEPLLRRIRADADRASYALTAEVHPVLVLVAPTDVSVPLPPRELQVLIDTTLTDLTHLGGVLKPADVEALHAMARDRGTWTRV
;
A
#
# COMPACT_ATOMS: atom_id res chain seq x y z
N MET A 1 42.01 1.56 35.85
CA MET A 1 41.32 0.59 34.98
C MET A 1 39.86 0.54 35.38
N THR A 2 39.02 1.20 34.58
CA THR A 2 37.57 1.24 34.73
C THR A 2 37.04 -0.18 34.52
N GLY A 3 36.40 -0.79 35.53
CA GLY A 3 35.98 -2.20 35.51
C GLY A 3 34.82 -2.52 34.55
N LEU A 4 34.73 -1.83 33.41
CA LEU A 4 33.68 -1.98 32.42
C LEU A 4 33.96 -3.16 31.49
N ARG A 5 32.89 -3.84 31.07
CA ARG A 5 32.97 -4.96 30.13
C ARG A 5 32.16 -4.63 28.89
N VAL A 6 32.75 -4.83 27.71
CA VAL A 6 32.07 -4.68 26.42
C VAL A 6 31.62 -6.06 25.95
N ILE A 7 30.32 -6.22 25.72
CA ILE A 7 29.69 -7.49 25.36
C ILE A 7 29.04 -7.32 23.97
N PRO A 8 29.53 -8.00 22.93
CA PRO A 8 28.85 -8.04 21.64
C PRO A 8 27.55 -8.82 21.74
N THR A 9 26.48 -8.30 21.16
CA THR A 9 25.16 -8.93 21.16
C THR A 9 24.47 -8.69 19.83
N TRP A 10 23.80 -9.73 19.34
CA TRP A 10 22.95 -9.66 18.15
C TRP A 10 21.48 -9.59 18.58
N ARG A 11 20.79 -8.50 18.22
CA ARG A 11 19.34 -8.35 18.43
C ARG A 11 18.71 -7.71 17.20
N HIS A 12 17.55 -8.24 16.78
CA HIS A 12 16.79 -7.74 15.64
C HIS A 12 17.61 -7.59 14.34
N GLY A 13 18.58 -8.47 14.11
CA GLY A 13 19.45 -8.42 12.91
C GLY A 13 20.57 -7.38 12.98
N GLN A 14 20.70 -6.64 14.08
CA GLN A 14 21.75 -5.63 14.26
C GLN A 14 22.79 -6.08 15.31
N GLU A 15 24.07 -5.86 14.99
CA GLU A 15 25.19 -6.04 15.93
C GLU A 15 25.32 -4.81 16.83
N ARG A 16 25.22 -5.01 18.15
CA ARG A 16 25.39 -3.97 19.15
C ARG A 16 26.40 -4.38 20.21
N LEU A 17 27.21 -3.44 20.67
CA LEU A 17 28.15 -3.66 21.77
C LEU A 17 27.58 -3.03 23.04
N TYR A 18 27.26 -3.85 24.04
CA TYR A 18 26.77 -3.38 25.34
C TYR A 18 27.94 -3.14 26.29
N VAL A 19 27.90 -2.02 27.02
CA VAL A 19 28.88 -1.67 28.04
C VAL A 19 28.24 -1.90 29.39
N CYS A 20 28.76 -2.87 30.12
CA CYS A 20 28.23 -3.30 31.41
C CYS A 20 29.20 -3.00 32.55
N LEU A 21 28.63 -2.75 33.72
CA LEU A 21 29.31 -2.70 35.01
C LEU A 21 29.80 -4.09 35.46
N THR A 22 30.68 -4.11 36.45
CA THR A 22 31.13 -5.34 37.13
C THR A 22 29.99 -6.11 37.80
N ASP A 23 28.92 -5.42 38.19
CA ASP A 23 27.69 -6.00 38.74
C ASP A 23 26.70 -6.50 37.67
N GLY A 24 27.06 -6.40 36.39
CA GLY A 24 26.26 -6.85 35.25
C GLY A 24 25.25 -5.82 34.73
N ARG A 25 25.08 -4.65 35.38
CA ARG A 25 24.17 -3.61 34.89
C ARG A 25 24.69 -2.98 33.59
N ASN A 26 23.84 -2.91 32.59
CA ASN A 26 24.11 -2.17 31.36
C ASN A 26 24.08 -0.65 31.64
N ILE A 27 25.09 0.07 31.15
CA ILE A 27 25.19 1.54 31.29
C ILE A 27 25.23 2.26 29.93
N ALA A 28 25.55 1.56 28.85
CA ALA A 28 25.55 2.12 27.50
C ALA A 28 25.53 1.01 26.44
N TRP A 29 25.17 1.33 25.22
CA TRP A 29 25.51 0.49 24.08
C TRP A 29 26.16 1.31 22.97
N TYR A 30 26.79 0.62 22.03
CA TYR A 30 27.27 1.15 20.75
C TYR A 30 26.64 0.39 19.59
N ASP A 31 26.07 1.13 18.64
CA ASP A 31 25.52 0.63 17.39
C ASP A 31 26.55 0.87 16.28
N ARG A 32 27.11 -0.22 15.74
CA ARG A 32 28.22 -0.16 14.76
C ARG A 32 27.77 0.33 13.40
N GLU A 33 26.51 0.08 13.04
CA GLU A 33 25.93 0.45 11.75
C GLU A 33 25.76 1.97 11.66
N THR A 34 25.32 2.59 12.75
CA THR A 34 25.05 4.04 12.82
C THR A 34 26.19 4.86 13.44
N GLY A 35 27.22 4.21 13.98
CA GLY A 35 28.34 4.89 14.66
C GLY A 35 27.90 5.64 15.92
N ARG A 36 26.91 5.12 16.65
CA ARG A 36 26.25 5.85 17.75
C ARG A 36 26.40 5.15 19.09
N VAL A 37 26.75 5.93 20.11
CA VAL A 37 26.80 5.49 21.52
C VAL A 37 25.59 6.05 22.26
N ASN A 38 24.76 5.18 22.85
CA ASN A 38 23.68 5.62 23.74
C ASN A 38 24.05 5.33 25.18
N LEU A 39 24.04 6.39 25.98
CA LEU A 39 24.30 6.34 27.41
C LEU A 39 22.97 6.21 28.15
N LEU A 40 22.90 5.30 29.11
CA LEU A 40 21.75 5.18 30.02
C LEU A 40 21.87 6.15 31.21
N GLY A 41 22.99 6.87 31.34
CA GLY A 41 23.22 7.95 32.30
C GLY A 41 24.51 8.70 31.99
N GLU A 42 24.55 10.00 32.30
CA GLU A 42 25.68 10.88 31.88
C GLU A 42 26.92 10.77 32.77
N ALA A 43 26.78 10.31 34.01
CA ALA A 43 27.83 10.38 35.03
C ALA A 43 29.13 9.63 34.69
N ARG A 44 29.10 8.73 33.70
CA ARG A 44 30.23 7.85 33.32
C ARG A 44 30.54 7.86 31.82
N ARG A 45 30.25 8.98 31.16
CA ARG A 45 30.47 9.15 29.71
C ARG A 45 31.90 8.84 29.28
N GLU A 46 32.89 9.41 29.97
CA GLU A 46 34.31 9.27 29.61
C GLU A 46 34.77 7.81 29.72
N ASP A 47 34.47 7.15 30.85
CA ASP A 47 34.78 5.73 31.06
C ASP A 47 34.16 4.83 29.98
N VAL A 48 32.93 5.12 29.55
CA VAL A 48 32.25 4.36 28.49
C VAL A 48 32.95 4.54 27.15
N LEU A 49 33.34 5.77 26.81
CA LEU A 49 34.07 6.05 25.56
C LEU A 49 35.46 5.44 25.57
N GLU A 50 36.16 5.46 26.71
CA GLU A 50 37.45 4.78 26.88
C GLU A 50 37.31 3.27 26.68
N ALA A 51 36.30 2.64 27.30
CA ALA A 51 36.05 1.20 27.15
C ALA A 51 35.66 0.80 25.71
N LEU A 52 34.95 1.68 24.99
CA LEU A 52 34.53 1.46 23.61
C LEU A 52 35.60 1.80 22.58
N ALA A 53 36.63 2.59 22.94
CA ALA A 53 37.66 3.09 22.02
C ALA A 53 38.26 2.02 21.08
N PRO A 54 38.55 0.78 21.52
CA PRO A 54 39.06 -0.27 20.63
C PRO A 54 38.08 -0.76 19.56
N PHE A 55 36.79 -0.49 19.74
CA PHE A 55 35.70 -1.00 18.89
C PHE A 55 35.09 0.06 17.97
N LEU A 56 35.47 1.33 18.14
CA LEU A 56 34.95 2.43 17.34
C LEU A 56 35.51 2.36 15.91
N THR A 57 34.62 2.46 14.93
CA THR A 57 34.94 2.35 13.51
C THR A 57 35.06 3.71 12.82
N GLY A 58 35.07 4.80 13.58
CA GLY A 58 35.11 6.18 13.09
C GLY A 58 34.62 7.20 14.12
N PRO A 59 34.34 8.45 13.70
CA PRO A 59 33.72 9.46 14.55
C PRO A 59 32.40 8.95 15.11
N VAL A 60 32.20 9.05 16.43
CA VAL A 60 30.97 8.59 17.09
C VAL A 60 30.08 9.73 17.52
N THR A 61 28.78 9.52 17.43
CA THR A 61 27.77 10.40 18.02
C THR A 61 27.32 9.85 19.37
N VAL A 62 27.25 10.71 20.39
CA VAL A 62 26.82 10.32 21.74
C VAL A 62 25.45 10.92 22.02
N GLY A 63 24.52 10.09 22.48
CA GLY A 63 23.17 10.50 22.86
C GLY A 63 22.07 9.98 21.93
N PRO A 64 20.81 10.30 22.24
CA PRO A 64 19.67 9.86 21.44
C PRO A 64 19.82 10.31 19.99
N PRO A 65 19.25 9.57 19.02
CA PRO A 65 19.19 10.06 17.64
C PRO A 65 18.60 11.48 17.63
N PRO A 66 19.17 12.39 16.81
CA PRO A 66 18.63 13.75 16.72
C PRO A 66 17.17 13.65 16.33
N VAL A 67 16.33 14.44 17.02
CA VAL A 67 14.92 14.56 16.63
C VAL A 67 14.90 15.12 15.20
N PRO A 68 14.19 14.48 14.26
CA PRO A 68 14.09 14.99 12.90
C PRO A 68 13.58 16.43 12.92
N THR A 69 14.27 17.32 12.22
CA THR A 69 13.85 18.71 12.04
C THR A 69 12.50 18.77 11.33
N PRO A 70 11.73 19.87 11.46
CA PRO A 70 10.49 20.03 10.70
C PRO A 70 10.65 19.86 9.19
N ALA A 71 11.82 20.22 8.63
CA ALA A 71 12.14 20.04 7.21
C ALA A 71 12.49 18.58 6.84
N GLU A 72 12.96 17.79 7.80
CA GLU A 72 13.15 16.34 7.64
C GLU A 72 11.82 15.61 7.81
N LEU A 73 10.98 16.00 8.77
CA LEU A 73 9.61 15.52 8.91
C LEU A 73 8.74 15.85 7.69
N ALA A 74 8.86 17.07 7.16
CA ALA A 74 8.15 17.48 5.95
C ALA A 74 8.61 16.70 4.70
N ARG A 75 9.85 16.19 4.69
CA ARG A 75 10.35 15.27 3.65
C ARG A 75 9.94 13.81 3.88
N LEU A 76 9.52 13.47 5.10
CA LEU A 76 8.93 12.17 5.44
C LEU A 76 7.41 12.15 5.18
N THR A 77 6.78 13.31 4.99
CA THR A 77 5.37 13.45 4.60
C THR A 77 5.26 13.84 3.14
N LEU A 78 4.43 13.14 2.36
CA LEU A 78 4.14 13.56 0.99
C LEU A 78 3.51 14.94 0.95
N HIS A 79 3.85 15.72 -0.08
CA HIS A 79 3.13 16.97 -0.35
C HIS A 79 1.64 16.66 -0.57
N PRO A 80 0.69 17.48 -0.09
CA PRO A 80 -0.74 17.20 -0.22
C PRO A 80 -1.18 16.93 -1.66
N ASP A 81 -0.55 17.60 -2.63
CA ASP A 81 -0.83 17.35 -4.03
C ASP A 81 -0.33 15.98 -4.48
N ASP A 82 0.78 15.48 -3.96
CA ASP A 82 1.37 14.20 -4.38
C ASP A 82 0.83 13.00 -3.60
N ASP A 83 0.09 13.25 -2.52
CA ASP A 83 -0.55 12.23 -1.72
C ASP A 83 -1.89 11.79 -2.33
N LEU A 84 -1.96 10.52 -2.74
CA LEU A 84 -3.16 9.89 -3.28
C LEU A 84 -4.05 9.27 -2.20
N ALA A 85 -3.60 9.20 -0.94
CA ALA A 85 -4.40 8.64 0.15
C ALA A 85 -5.77 9.31 0.36
N PRO A 86 -5.95 10.63 0.14
CA PRO A 86 -7.25 11.28 0.30
C PRO A 86 -8.22 11.05 -0.86
N ASN A 87 -7.82 10.38 -1.95
CA ASN A 87 -8.69 10.15 -3.10
C ASN A 87 -9.95 9.40 -2.67
N ARG A 88 -11.12 9.90 -3.08
CA ARG A 88 -12.39 9.18 -2.86
C ARG A 88 -12.55 8.04 -3.87
N PRO A 89 -13.39 7.04 -3.56
CA PRO A 89 -13.88 6.09 -4.56
C PRO A 89 -14.47 6.83 -5.77
N GLY A 90 -13.88 6.64 -6.96
CA GLY A 90 -14.28 7.34 -8.17
C GLY A 90 -13.91 8.82 -8.25
N GLU A 91 -12.88 9.30 -7.52
CA GLU A 91 -12.37 10.68 -7.58
C GLU A 91 -12.19 11.17 -9.03
N ALA A 92 -11.57 10.37 -9.90
CA ALA A 92 -11.37 10.73 -11.30
C ALA A 92 -12.70 10.93 -12.05
N LEU A 93 -13.73 10.14 -11.73
CA LEU A 93 -15.07 10.27 -12.31
C LEU A 93 -15.82 11.48 -11.75
N LEU A 94 -15.67 11.78 -10.46
CA LEU A 94 -16.21 12.98 -9.83
C LEU A 94 -15.66 14.23 -10.52
N VAL A 95 -14.34 14.31 -10.67
CA VAL A 95 -13.65 15.40 -11.39
C VAL A 95 -14.13 15.50 -12.84
N ALA A 96 -14.25 14.37 -13.54
CA ALA A 96 -14.71 14.36 -14.94
C ALA A 96 -16.18 14.82 -15.09
N LEU A 97 -17.05 14.45 -14.14
CA LEU A 97 -18.45 14.87 -14.11
C LEU A 97 -18.60 16.34 -13.70
N ASP A 98 -17.73 16.86 -12.85
CA ASP A 98 -17.73 18.27 -12.46
C ASP A 98 -17.26 19.17 -13.62
N ARG A 99 -16.17 18.77 -14.30
CA ARG A 99 -15.63 19.50 -15.46
C ARG A 99 -16.55 19.48 -16.69
N ASP A 100 -17.24 18.37 -16.92
CA ASP A 100 -18.21 18.21 -18.01
C ASP A 100 -19.49 17.52 -17.49
N PRO A 101 -20.44 18.29 -16.93
CA PRO A 101 -21.65 17.76 -16.30
C PRO A 101 -22.65 17.12 -17.27
N GLY A 102 -22.45 17.30 -18.58
CA GLY A 102 -23.38 16.90 -19.62
C GLY A 102 -24.69 17.69 -19.61
N PRO A 103 -25.50 17.63 -20.70
CA PRO A 103 -26.76 18.35 -20.79
C PRO A 103 -27.78 17.92 -19.72
N ALA A 104 -28.49 18.90 -19.16
CA ALA A 104 -29.46 18.75 -18.06
C ALA A 104 -30.63 17.78 -18.38
N HIS A 105 -31.00 17.66 -19.66
CA HIS A 105 -32.08 16.79 -20.12
C HIS A 105 -31.52 15.70 -21.05
N ARG A 106 -31.01 14.61 -20.48
CA ARG A 106 -30.68 13.39 -21.24
C ARG A 106 -31.75 12.32 -21.03
N LEU A 107 -32.21 11.73 -22.13
CA LEU A 107 -33.07 10.54 -22.12
C LEU A 107 -32.34 9.28 -21.61
N ARG A 108 -31.00 9.29 -21.61
CA ARG A 108 -30.15 8.21 -21.10
C ARG A 108 -29.22 8.72 -20.01
N THR A 109 -29.17 8.01 -18.89
CA THR A 109 -28.21 8.26 -17.82
C THR A 109 -26.78 8.22 -18.34
N ASP A 110 -25.96 9.20 -17.94
CA ASP A 110 -24.54 9.23 -18.29
C ASP A 110 -23.84 7.96 -17.76
N PRO A 111 -23.14 7.18 -18.61
CA PRO A 111 -22.47 5.95 -18.19
C PRO A 111 -21.44 6.19 -17.08
N ARG A 112 -20.84 7.39 -17.00
CA ARG A 112 -19.91 7.76 -15.92
C ARG A 112 -20.57 7.75 -14.55
N ARG A 113 -21.87 8.07 -14.45
CA ARG A 113 -22.61 8.01 -13.18
C ARG A 113 -22.82 6.56 -12.71
N HIS A 114 -23.00 5.63 -13.64
CA HIS A 114 -23.06 4.20 -13.31
C HIS A 114 -21.70 3.66 -12.88
N ALA A 115 -20.62 4.03 -13.58
CA ALA A 115 -19.26 3.69 -13.18
C ALA A 115 -18.93 4.25 -11.78
N LEU A 116 -19.28 5.52 -11.51
CA LEU A 116 -19.06 6.16 -10.22
C LEU A 116 -19.82 5.43 -9.10
N ALA A 117 -21.08 5.08 -9.32
CA ALA A 117 -21.86 4.32 -8.34
C ALA A 117 -21.22 2.94 -8.04
N ALA A 118 -20.66 2.27 -9.06
CA ALA A 118 -19.96 1.01 -8.85
C ALA A 118 -18.66 1.18 -8.05
N GLU A 119 -17.82 2.17 -8.40
CA GLU A 119 -16.59 2.48 -7.65
C GLU A 119 -16.91 2.88 -6.20
N GLN A 120 -17.95 3.67 -5.96
CA GLN A 120 -18.36 4.04 -4.60
C GLN A 120 -18.88 2.85 -3.79
N THR A 121 -19.65 1.96 -4.42
CA THR A 121 -20.17 0.76 -3.74
C THR A 121 -19.03 -0.16 -3.32
N VAL A 122 -18.08 -0.41 -4.22
CA VAL A 122 -16.93 -1.28 -3.94
C VAL A 122 -15.96 -0.60 -2.98
N GLY A 123 -15.65 0.68 -3.19
CA GLY A 123 -14.79 1.46 -2.31
C GLY A 123 -15.27 1.44 -0.86
N ALA A 124 -16.54 1.72 -0.62
CA ALA A 124 -17.11 1.66 0.73
C ALA A 124 -16.97 0.26 1.38
N ALA A 125 -17.13 -0.82 0.61
CA ALA A 125 -16.94 -2.18 1.11
C ALA A 125 -15.46 -2.49 1.42
N LEU A 126 -14.52 -1.96 0.63
CA LEU A 126 -13.09 -2.12 0.87
C LEU A 126 -12.61 -1.30 2.08
N ASP A 127 -13.13 -0.08 2.27
CA ASP A 127 -12.77 0.78 3.40
C ASP A 127 -13.15 0.14 4.75
N HIS A 128 -14.18 -0.71 4.77
CA HIS A 128 -14.53 -1.49 5.95
C HIS A 128 -13.47 -2.54 6.34
N LEU A 129 -12.53 -2.87 5.45
CA LEU A 129 -11.44 -3.83 5.71
C LEU A 129 -10.25 -3.19 6.45
N ASP A 130 -10.15 -1.86 6.52
CA ASP A 130 -9.01 -1.14 7.14
C ASP A 130 -8.74 -1.59 8.58
N GLY A 131 -9.77 -1.95 9.33
CA GLY A 131 -9.66 -2.46 10.70
C GLY A 131 -9.02 -3.86 10.83
N ALA A 132 -8.86 -4.58 9.72
CA ALA A 132 -8.34 -5.95 9.67
C ALA A 132 -6.89 -6.02 9.11
N GLY A 133 -6.15 -4.91 9.14
CA GLY A 133 -4.78 -4.84 8.64
C GLY A 133 -4.70 -4.68 7.12
N TRP A 134 -5.78 -4.24 6.49
CA TRP A 134 -5.82 -3.84 5.09
C TRP A 134 -5.66 -2.33 4.95
N ARG A 135 -5.23 -1.90 3.77
CA ARG A 135 -5.14 -0.51 3.35
C ARG A 135 -5.65 -0.41 1.92
N THR A 136 -6.55 0.53 1.67
CA THR A 136 -7.08 0.75 0.32
C THR A 136 -6.79 2.17 -0.17
N LEU A 137 -6.38 2.27 -1.44
CA LEU A 137 -6.25 3.51 -2.17
C LEU A 137 -7.21 3.50 -3.36
N HIS A 138 -7.66 4.68 -3.78
CA HIS A 138 -8.64 4.83 -4.84
C HIS A 138 -8.14 5.74 -5.96
N SER A 139 -8.67 5.51 -7.17
CA SER A 139 -8.42 6.35 -8.35
C SER A 139 -6.93 6.60 -8.60
N LEU A 140 -6.12 5.54 -8.60
CA LEU A 140 -4.68 5.66 -8.81
C LEU A 140 -4.39 5.88 -10.30
N PRO A 141 -3.75 7.00 -10.68
CA PRO A 141 -3.57 7.35 -12.07
C PRO A 141 -2.61 6.37 -12.75
N LEU A 142 -2.87 6.03 -14.00
CA LEU A 142 -1.92 5.35 -14.87
C LEU A 142 -1.59 6.24 -16.09
N PRO A 143 -0.36 6.19 -16.62
CA PRO A 143 -0.02 6.89 -17.86
C PRO A 143 -0.97 6.54 -19.02
N GLY A 144 -1.24 7.50 -19.90
CA GLY A 144 -2.22 7.33 -20.99
C GLY A 144 -3.66 7.66 -20.60
N GLY A 145 -3.92 8.05 -19.35
CA GLY A 145 -5.24 8.47 -18.87
C GLY A 145 -6.10 7.35 -18.28
N ASP A 146 -5.55 6.13 -18.21
CA ASP A 146 -6.15 5.01 -17.47
C ASP A 146 -5.98 5.18 -15.95
N ARG A 147 -6.58 4.26 -15.18
CA ARG A 147 -6.44 4.24 -13.72
C ARG A 147 -6.68 2.84 -13.15
N VAL A 148 -6.08 2.57 -12.00
CA VAL A 148 -6.56 1.52 -11.10
C VAL A 148 -7.72 2.09 -10.28
N HIS A 149 -8.89 1.45 -10.31
CA HIS A 149 -10.06 1.99 -9.60
C HIS A 149 -9.86 1.95 -8.09
N HIS A 150 -9.43 0.79 -7.58
CA HIS A 150 -8.99 0.61 -6.20
C HIS A 150 -7.77 -0.31 -6.13
N LEU A 151 -6.79 0.03 -5.31
CA LEU A 151 -5.71 -0.87 -4.92
C LEU A 151 -5.91 -1.22 -3.46
N THR A 152 -6.01 -2.50 -3.15
CA THR A 152 -6.17 -2.98 -1.78
C THR A 152 -4.94 -3.82 -1.41
N ILE A 153 -4.29 -3.43 -0.32
CA ILE A 153 -3.04 -3.99 0.18
C ILE A 153 -3.35 -4.57 1.56
N GLY A 154 -3.07 -5.85 1.76
CA GLY A 154 -3.30 -6.47 3.06
C GLY A 154 -2.50 -7.75 3.22
N PRO A 155 -2.80 -8.53 4.27
CA PRO A 155 -2.02 -9.72 4.59
C PRO A 155 -1.90 -10.68 3.41
N ALA A 156 -2.94 -10.81 2.59
CA ALA A 156 -2.97 -11.72 1.45
C ALA A 156 -2.22 -11.23 0.19
N GLY A 157 -1.68 -10.01 0.19
CA GLY A 157 -1.00 -9.42 -0.95
C GLY A 157 -1.66 -8.13 -1.45
N LEU A 158 -1.37 -7.78 -2.70
CA LEU A 158 -1.88 -6.59 -3.38
C LEU A 158 -2.89 -6.97 -4.45
N PHE A 159 -3.98 -6.22 -4.53
CA PHE A 159 -5.08 -6.47 -5.48
C PHE A 159 -5.44 -5.19 -6.22
N ALA A 160 -5.27 -5.20 -7.55
CA ALA A 160 -5.77 -4.15 -8.43
C ALA A 160 -7.22 -4.47 -8.82
N ILE A 161 -8.15 -3.72 -8.26
CA ILE A 161 -9.58 -3.97 -8.37
C ILE A 161 -10.16 -3.07 -9.46
N HIS A 162 -10.75 -3.70 -10.47
CA HIS A 162 -11.57 -3.05 -11.48
C HIS A 162 -13.05 -3.30 -11.18
N THR A 163 -13.84 -2.23 -11.20
CA THR A 163 -15.27 -2.28 -10.85
C THR A 163 -16.14 -2.13 -12.08
N LEU A 164 -17.16 -2.97 -12.19
CA LEU A 164 -18.07 -2.97 -13.32
C LEU A 164 -19.52 -2.87 -12.83
N TYR A 165 -20.20 -1.79 -13.24
CA TYR A 165 -21.62 -1.63 -12.95
C TYR A 165 -22.45 -2.61 -13.77
N THR A 166 -23.10 -3.57 -13.10
CA THR A 166 -23.87 -4.64 -13.74
C THR A 166 -25.28 -4.77 -13.17
N ARG A 167 -25.78 -3.73 -12.51
CA ARG A 167 -27.09 -3.75 -11.86
C ARG A 167 -28.20 -4.21 -12.80
N LYS A 168 -28.91 -5.25 -12.40
CA LYS A 168 -30.03 -5.87 -13.16
C LYS A 168 -29.61 -6.41 -14.53
N GLN A 169 -28.32 -6.71 -14.75
CA GLN A 169 -27.81 -7.29 -15.98
C GLN A 169 -27.24 -8.68 -15.73
N ARG A 170 -27.36 -9.56 -16.73
CA ARG A 170 -26.59 -10.81 -16.76
C ARG A 170 -25.19 -10.54 -17.27
N VAL A 171 -24.20 -11.23 -16.71
CA VAL A 171 -22.80 -11.10 -17.11
C VAL A 171 -22.30 -12.45 -17.58
N ARG A 172 -21.65 -12.48 -18.75
CA ARG A 172 -20.94 -13.67 -19.24
C ARG A 172 -19.46 -13.35 -19.37
N ILE A 173 -18.62 -14.16 -18.73
CA ILE A 173 -17.17 -14.05 -18.76
C ILE A 173 -16.62 -15.25 -19.51
N ALA A 174 -16.07 -15.01 -20.70
CA ALA A 174 -15.41 -16.00 -21.53
C ALA A 174 -14.04 -15.44 -21.92
N ASP A 175 -13.03 -15.69 -21.09
CA ASP A 175 -11.69 -15.05 -21.15
C ASP A 175 -11.15 -14.95 -22.60
N PRO A 176 -10.80 -13.75 -23.09
CA PRO A 176 -10.68 -12.47 -22.36
C PRO A 176 -11.94 -11.59 -22.41
N MET A 177 -13.05 -12.11 -22.92
CA MET A 177 -14.26 -11.36 -23.23
C MET A 177 -15.22 -11.29 -22.05
N VAL A 178 -15.75 -10.10 -21.79
CA VAL A 178 -16.84 -9.85 -20.84
C VAL A 178 -18.03 -9.30 -21.62
N THR A 179 -19.19 -9.94 -21.44
CA THR A 179 -20.47 -9.53 -22.04
C THR A 179 -21.40 -9.10 -20.93
N VAL A 180 -21.96 -7.89 -21.00
CA VAL A 180 -22.92 -7.39 -20.00
C VAL A 180 -24.26 -7.11 -20.66
N GLY A 181 -25.28 -7.86 -20.24
CA GLY A 181 -26.62 -7.80 -20.79
C GLY A 181 -26.62 -8.18 -22.26
N ARG A 182 -27.12 -7.27 -23.11
CA ARG A 182 -27.19 -7.44 -24.57
C ARG A 182 -26.10 -6.67 -25.32
N ARG A 183 -25.11 -6.12 -24.61
CA ARG A 183 -24.01 -5.37 -25.23
C ARG A 183 -23.05 -6.32 -25.95
N PRO A 184 -22.34 -5.86 -26.99
CA PRO A 184 -21.26 -6.64 -27.60
C PRO A 184 -20.23 -7.07 -26.55
N PRO A 185 -19.65 -8.28 -26.66
CA PRO A 185 -18.55 -8.69 -25.81
C PRO A 185 -17.34 -7.77 -25.98
N GLU A 186 -16.67 -7.41 -24.88
CA GLU A 186 -15.44 -6.62 -24.89
C GLU A 186 -14.26 -7.37 -24.26
N PRO A 187 -13.01 -7.18 -24.72
CA PRO A 187 -11.82 -7.84 -24.18
C PRO A 187 -11.37 -7.23 -22.84
N LEU A 188 -12.28 -7.05 -21.90
CA LEU A 188 -12.06 -6.33 -20.65
C LEU A 188 -10.99 -7.00 -19.78
N LEU A 189 -10.94 -8.33 -19.70
CA LEU A 189 -9.97 -9.01 -18.84
C LEU A 189 -8.52 -8.78 -19.28
N ARG A 190 -8.29 -8.51 -20.58
CA ARG A 190 -6.96 -8.14 -21.08
C ARG A 190 -6.52 -6.79 -20.51
N ARG A 191 -7.43 -5.82 -20.44
CA ARG A 191 -7.13 -4.48 -19.91
C ARG A 191 -6.87 -4.54 -18.40
N ILE A 192 -7.71 -5.27 -17.66
CA ILE A 192 -7.53 -5.42 -16.21
C ILE A 192 -6.19 -6.07 -15.86
N ARG A 193 -5.77 -7.11 -16.60
CA ARG A 193 -4.44 -7.71 -16.43
C ARG A 193 -3.32 -6.69 -16.72
N ALA A 194 -3.41 -5.96 -17.83
CA ALA A 194 -2.42 -4.93 -18.15
C ALA A 194 -2.32 -3.82 -17.09
N ASP A 195 -3.44 -3.39 -16.51
CA ASP A 195 -3.44 -2.40 -15.41
C ASP A 195 -2.78 -2.96 -14.14
N ALA A 196 -2.98 -4.24 -13.84
CA ALA A 196 -2.32 -4.91 -12.72
C ALA A 196 -0.82 -5.14 -12.97
N ASP A 197 -0.40 -5.47 -14.19
CA ASP A 197 1.01 -5.57 -14.57
C ASP A 197 1.72 -4.23 -14.40
N ARG A 198 1.05 -3.14 -14.80
CA ARG A 198 1.53 -1.76 -14.61
C ARG A 198 1.63 -1.39 -13.14
N ALA A 199 0.63 -1.74 -12.34
CA ALA A 199 0.70 -1.56 -10.88
C ALA A 199 1.84 -2.38 -10.26
N SER A 200 2.07 -3.61 -10.75
CA SER A 200 3.15 -4.47 -10.29
C SER A 200 4.52 -3.87 -10.59
N TYR A 201 4.68 -3.30 -11.78
CA TYR A 201 5.88 -2.57 -12.16
C TYR A 201 6.09 -1.34 -11.27
N ALA A 202 5.05 -0.54 -11.04
CA ALA A 202 5.10 0.66 -10.21
C ALA A 202 5.56 0.37 -8.77
N LEU A 203 5.02 -0.71 -8.18
CA LEU A 203 5.24 -1.08 -6.79
C LEU A 203 6.39 -2.07 -6.61
N THR A 204 7.01 -2.54 -7.69
CA THR A 204 8.02 -3.61 -7.66
C THR A 204 7.58 -4.83 -6.85
N ALA A 205 6.28 -5.14 -6.90
CA ALA A 205 5.62 -6.18 -6.12
C ALA A 205 4.49 -6.81 -6.95
N GLU A 206 4.17 -8.07 -6.73
CA GLU A 206 3.09 -8.74 -7.46
C GLU A 206 1.72 -8.18 -7.07
N VAL A 207 0.99 -7.67 -8.06
CA VAL A 207 -0.38 -7.15 -7.90
C VAL A 207 -1.35 -8.02 -8.67
N HIS A 208 -2.30 -8.64 -7.96
CA HIS A 208 -3.26 -9.56 -8.54
C HIS A 208 -4.47 -8.79 -9.12
N PRO A 209 -4.87 -9.02 -10.38
CA PRO A 209 -6.03 -8.37 -10.96
C PRO A 209 -7.34 -8.98 -10.45
N VAL A 210 -8.29 -8.13 -10.09
CA VAL A 210 -9.62 -8.53 -9.63
C VAL A 210 -10.69 -7.75 -10.38
N LEU A 211 -11.66 -8.46 -10.97
CA LEU A 211 -12.88 -7.87 -11.52
C LEU A 211 -14.01 -8.00 -10.51
N VAL A 212 -14.59 -6.88 -10.09
CA VAL A 212 -15.75 -6.84 -9.19
C VAL A 212 -16.99 -6.40 -9.96
N LEU A 213 -18.01 -7.25 -9.95
CA LEU A 213 -19.30 -6.99 -10.59
C LEU A 213 -20.28 -6.44 -9.54
N VAL A 214 -20.84 -5.26 -9.80
CA VAL A 214 -21.78 -4.62 -8.87
C VAL A 214 -23.22 -4.98 -9.23
N ALA A 215 -23.93 -5.61 -8.29
CA ALA A 215 -25.31 -6.04 -8.37
C ALA A 215 -25.74 -6.81 -9.66
N PRO A 216 -24.96 -7.78 -10.18
CA PRO A 216 -25.38 -8.58 -11.32
C PRO A 216 -26.65 -9.38 -11.01
N THR A 217 -27.49 -9.62 -12.01
CA THR A 217 -28.63 -10.54 -11.88
C THR A 217 -28.18 -12.00 -11.92
N ASP A 218 -27.15 -12.27 -12.73
CA ASP A 218 -26.62 -13.60 -12.98
C ASP A 218 -25.20 -13.47 -13.55
N VAL A 219 -24.30 -14.39 -13.19
CA VAL A 219 -22.91 -14.41 -13.63
C VAL A 219 -22.57 -15.79 -14.16
N SER A 220 -22.27 -15.89 -15.46
CA SER A 220 -21.85 -17.11 -16.12
C SER A 220 -20.36 -17.07 -16.44
N VAL A 221 -19.61 -18.02 -15.88
CA VAL A 221 -18.17 -18.20 -16.09
C VAL A 221 -17.94 -19.64 -16.55
N PRO A 222 -18.02 -19.94 -17.87
CA PRO A 222 -17.93 -21.31 -18.36
C PRO A 222 -16.58 -21.98 -18.08
N LEU A 223 -15.51 -21.18 -18.02
CA LEU A 223 -14.16 -21.61 -17.65
C LEU A 223 -13.55 -20.56 -16.70
N PRO A 224 -12.80 -20.98 -15.67
CA PRO A 224 -12.08 -20.04 -14.81
C PRO A 224 -11.16 -19.12 -15.63
N PRO A 225 -11.21 -17.78 -15.43
CA PRO A 225 -10.31 -16.86 -16.11
C PRO A 225 -8.88 -17.06 -15.63
N ARG A 226 -7.92 -16.85 -16.54
CA ARG A 226 -6.50 -17.02 -16.23
C ARG A 226 -5.99 -15.82 -15.44
N GLU A 227 -5.28 -16.10 -14.35
CA GLU A 227 -4.52 -15.12 -13.57
C GLU A 227 -5.36 -13.90 -13.13
N LEU A 228 -6.67 -14.09 -12.93
CA LEU A 228 -7.60 -13.03 -12.57
C LEU A 228 -8.73 -13.59 -11.70
N GLN A 229 -9.09 -12.88 -10.64
CA GLN A 229 -10.23 -13.24 -9.80
C GLN A 229 -11.48 -12.45 -10.19
N VAL A 230 -12.64 -13.11 -10.20
CA VAL A 230 -13.93 -12.46 -10.39
C VAL A 230 -14.71 -12.54 -9.09
N LEU A 231 -15.14 -11.40 -8.57
CA LEU A 231 -15.96 -11.26 -7.38
C LEU A 231 -17.24 -10.50 -7.70
N ILE A 232 -18.22 -10.61 -6.81
CA ILE A 232 -19.36 -9.70 -6.76
C ILE A 232 -19.20 -8.78 -5.54
N ASP A 233 -19.88 -7.64 -5.55
CA ASP A 233 -19.85 -6.65 -4.48
C ASP A 233 -20.11 -7.24 -3.07
N THR A 234 -21.00 -8.24 -2.96
CA THR A 234 -21.32 -8.88 -1.68
C THR A 234 -20.27 -9.88 -1.16
N THR A 235 -19.26 -10.23 -1.96
CA THR A 235 -18.24 -11.24 -1.60
C THR A 235 -16.85 -10.63 -1.47
N LEU A 236 -16.73 -9.30 -1.37
CA LEU A 236 -15.44 -8.62 -1.26
C LEU A 236 -14.66 -8.98 0.01
N THR A 237 -15.37 -9.30 1.10
CA THR A 237 -14.76 -9.76 2.35
C THR A 237 -14.00 -11.08 2.20
N ASP A 238 -14.26 -11.85 1.14
CA ASP A 238 -13.56 -13.11 0.89
C ASP A 238 -12.06 -12.91 0.64
N LEU A 239 -11.64 -11.70 0.24
CA LEU A 239 -10.23 -11.33 0.16
C LEU A 239 -9.51 -11.47 1.51
N THR A 240 -10.22 -11.25 2.62
CA THR A 240 -9.66 -11.38 3.99
C THR A 240 -9.42 -12.82 4.41
N HIS A 241 -10.05 -13.79 3.73
CA HIS A 241 -9.88 -15.22 4.00
C HIS A 241 -8.71 -15.84 3.24
N LEU A 242 -8.08 -15.08 2.34
CA LEU A 242 -6.85 -15.49 1.66
C LEU A 242 -5.70 -15.50 2.66
N GLY A 243 -4.84 -16.52 2.59
CA GLY A 243 -3.74 -16.71 3.54
C GLY A 243 -2.79 -15.51 3.60
N GLY A 244 -2.29 -15.19 4.80
CA GLY A 244 -1.38 -14.06 5.02
C GLY A 244 0.05 -14.34 4.58
N VAL A 245 0.54 -13.58 3.60
CA VAL A 245 1.92 -13.56 3.11
C VAL A 245 2.67 -12.32 3.60
N LEU A 246 2.00 -11.17 3.68
CA LEU A 246 2.60 -9.89 4.08
C LEU A 246 2.50 -9.64 5.58
N LYS A 247 3.58 -9.15 6.18
CA LYS A 247 3.56 -8.68 7.57
C LYS A 247 2.92 -7.29 7.64
N PRO A 248 2.35 -6.89 8.79
CA PRO A 248 1.77 -5.55 8.94
C PRO A 248 2.72 -4.41 8.56
N ALA A 249 4.01 -4.53 8.88
CA ALA A 249 5.00 -3.52 8.49
C ALA A 249 5.21 -3.43 6.96
N ASP A 250 5.14 -4.55 6.25
CA ASP A 250 5.26 -4.59 4.79
C ASP A 250 4.02 -3.97 4.13
N VAL A 251 2.83 -4.23 4.67
CA VAL A 251 1.58 -3.60 4.24
C VAL A 251 1.66 -2.08 4.35
N GLU A 252 2.10 -1.56 5.49
CA GLU A 252 2.24 -0.12 5.69
C GLU A 252 3.31 0.50 4.78
N ALA A 253 4.44 -0.19 4.56
CA ALA A 253 5.49 0.29 3.65
C ALA A 253 5.02 0.34 2.19
N LEU A 254 4.33 -0.72 1.72
CA LEU A 254 3.74 -0.77 0.38
C LEU A 254 2.65 0.29 0.22
N HIS A 255 1.81 0.50 1.24
CA HIS A 255 0.80 1.54 1.24
C HIS A 255 1.44 2.94 1.18
N ALA A 256 2.49 3.20 1.97
CA ALA A 256 3.23 4.46 1.95
C ALA A 256 3.87 4.77 0.58
N MET A 257 4.37 3.74 -0.12
CA MET A 257 4.86 3.89 -1.50
C MET A 257 3.73 4.10 -2.50
N ALA A 258 2.62 3.36 -2.36
CA ALA A 258 1.50 3.41 -3.30
C ALA A 258 0.72 4.73 -3.24
N ARG A 259 0.73 5.44 -2.11
CA ARG A 259 0.09 6.76 -1.99
C ARG A 259 0.91 7.89 -2.62
N ASP A 260 2.18 7.69 -2.94
CA ASP A 260 2.97 8.68 -3.67
C ASP A 260 2.59 8.69 -5.16
N ARG A 261 2.06 9.80 -5.66
CA ARG A 261 1.75 9.97 -7.09
C ARG A 261 2.98 9.75 -7.98
N GLY A 262 4.17 10.08 -7.50
CA GLY A 262 5.44 9.84 -8.19
C GLY A 262 5.68 8.39 -8.55
N THR A 263 5.18 7.44 -7.75
CA THR A 263 5.26 5.98 -8.00
C THR A 263 4.60 5.61 -9.31
N TRP A 264 3.46 6.23 -9.63
CA TRP A 264 2.61 5.85 -10.77
C TRP A 264 2.98 6.55 -12.08
N THR A 265 3.74 7.64 -12.02
CA THR A 265 4.13 8.42 -13.21
C THR A 265 5.28 7.80 -14.01
N ARG A 266 5.96 6.80 -13.43
CA ARG A 266 7.17 6.17 -13.99
C ARG A 266 6.90 4.84 -14.72
N VAL A 267 5.62 4.49 -14.90
CA VAL A 267 5.13 3.19 -15.39
C VAL A 267 4.97 3.13 -16.90
#